data_AF-A0A5K0ZLN2-F1
#
_entry.id   AF-A0A5K0ZLN2-F1
#
_cell.length_a   1.000
_cell.length_b   1.000
_cell.length_c   1.000
_cell.angle_alpha   90.00
_cell.angle_beta   90.00
_cell.angle_gamma   90.00
#
_symmetry.space_group_name_H-M   'P 1'
#
loop_
_entity.id
_entity.type
_entity.pdbx_description
1 polymer ?
#
loop_
_entity_poly.entity_id
_entity_poly.type
_entity_poly.pdbx_seq_one_letter_code
_entity_poly.pdbx_strand_id
1 'polypeptide(L)'
;DGRKISVGDCALFQAEGSPPSIGIIRCLTTNKEDYPKLGVNWLYQPADVKFKGFLSAPNEVFYSFHRNEISAAFLLHPCKVAFLRKGIELPPGISSFVCRRVYDRSNKRLWWLTDKDYIN
;
A
#
# COMPACT_ATOMS: atom_id res chain seq x y z
N ASP A 1 17.05 -6.53 -12.74
CA ASP A 1 16.43 -7.88 -12.64
C ASP A 1 15.26 -8.13 -13.62
N GLY A 2 14.94 -7.21 -14.55
CA GLY A 2 14.02 -7.47 -15.66
C GLY A 2 12.52 -7.49 -15.28
N ARG A 3 12.18 -7.15 -14.04
CA ARG A 3 10.80 -7.13 -13.56
C ARG A 3 10.06 -5.92 -14.14
N LYS A 4 8.91 -6.17 -14.77
CA LYS A 4 8.03 -5.10 -15.27
C LYS A 4 7.15 -4.61 -14.13
N ILE A 5 7.19 -3.31 -13.88
CA ILE A 5 6.32 -2.60 -12.94
C ILE A 5 5.58 -1.50 -13.69
N SER A 6 4.32 -1.29 -13.34
CA SER A 6 3.43 -0.33 -13.97
C SER A 6 2.75 0.53 -12.93
N VAL A 7 2.23 1.68 -13.37
CA VAL A 7 1.33 2.49 -12.55
C VAL A 7 0.09 1.66 -12.20
N GLY A 8 -0.27 1.65 -10.92
CA GLY A 8 -1.33 0.82 -10.36
C GLY A 8 -0.85 -0.46 -9.68
N ASP A 9 0.37 -0.92 -9.98
CA ASP A 9 0.92 -2.11 -9.33
C ASP A 9 1.21 -1.86 -7.86
N CYS A 10 1.01 -2.89 -7.04
CA CYS A 10 1.47 -2.94 -5.67
C CYS A 10 2.81 -3.66 -5.59
N ALA A 11 3.71 -3.18 -4.73
CA ALA A 11 5.00 -3.83 -4.50
C ALA A 11 5.43 -3.67 -3.03
N LEU A 12 6.34 -4.55 -2.62
CA LEU A 12 7.14 -4.35 -1.42
C LEU A 12 8.36 -3.48 -1.74
N PHE A 13 8.61 -2.53 -0.86
CA PHE A 13 9.74 -1.63 -0.91
C PHE A 13 10.52 -1.70 0.40
N GLN A 14 11.84 -1.59 0.34
CA GLN A 14 12.69 -1.59 1.52
C GLN A 14 13.90 -0.68 1.31
N ALA A 15 14.07 0.28 2.21
CA ALA A 15 15.32 1.01 2.33
C ALA A 15 16.27 0.25 3.27
N GLU A 16 17.58 0.48 3.11
CA GLU A 16 18.59 -0.16 3.95
C GLU A 16 18.32 0.10 5.44
N GLY A 17 18.32 -0.98 6.24
CA GLY A 17 18.07 -0.90 7.68
C GLY A 17 16.62 -0.68 8.10
N SER A 18 15.65 -0.66 7.17
CA SER A 18 14.22 -0.50 7.47
C SER A 18 13.41 -1.78 7.22
N PRO A 19 12.27 -2.00 7.91
CA PRO A 19 11.34 -3.06 7.55
C PRO A 19 10.69 -2.85 6.18
N PRO A 20 10.33 -3.92 5.45
CA PRO A 20 9.69 -3.79 4.15
C PRO A 20 8.27 -3.22 4.29
N SER A 21 7.90 -2.33 3.37
CA SER A 21 6.62 -1.62 3.34
C SER A 21 5.89 -1.85 2.02
N ILE A 22 4.56 -1.94 2.04
CA ILE A 22 3.74 -2.14 0.84
C ILE A 22 3.32 -0.79 0.29
N GLY A 23 3.45 -0.58 -1.02
CA GLY A 23 3.03 0.64 -1.68
C GLY A 23 2.36 0.39 -3.04
N ILE A 24 1.47 1.30 -3.44
CA ILE A 24 0.90 1.37 -4.80
C ILE A 24 1.72 2.38 -5.60
N ILE A 25 2.19 1.98 -6.76
CA ILE A 25 2.87 2.86 -7.71
C ILE A 25 1.83 3.78 -8.37
N ARG A 26 1.98 5.08 -8.20
CA ARG A 26 1.08 6.12 -8.74
C ARG A 26 1.65 6.87 -9.93
N CYS A 27 2.96 6.97 -10.02
CA CYS A 27 3.65 7.52 -11.18
C CYS A 27 5.07 6.98 -11.26
N LEU A 28 5.62 6.99 -12.47
CA LEU A 28 7.01 6.67 -12.76
C LEU A 28 7.62 7.84 -13.51
N THR A 29 8.72 8.37 -13.00
CA THR A 29 9.44 9.50 -13.60
C THR A 29 10.83 9.02 -13.97
N THR A 30 11.12 8.99 -15.27
CA THR A 30 12.46 8.72 -15.78
C THR A 30 13.30 10.00 -15.74
N ASN A 31 14.42 9.95 -15.05
CA ASN A 31 15.44 10.99 -14.99
C ASN A 31 16.77 10.45 -15.53
N LYS A 32 17.83 11.27 -15.56
CA LYS A 32 19.17 10.85 -16.01
C LYS A 32 19.92 9.96 -14.99
N GLU A 33 19.26 9.55 -13.91
CA GLU A 33 19.83 8.71 -12.86
C GLU A 33 19.72 7.22 -13.25
N ASP A 34 20.51 6.37 -12.57
CA ASP A 34 20.56 4.92 -12.84
C ASP A 34 19.22 4.20 -12.58
N TYR A 35 18.40 4.75 -11.68
CA TYR A 35 17.08 4.20 -11.34
C TYR A 35 16.00 5.27 -11.49
N PRO A 36 14.85 4.94 -12.11
CA PRO A 36 13.73 5.87 -12.19
C PRO A 36 13.17 6.16 -10.80
N LYS A 37 12.50 7.30 -10.68
CA LYS A 37 11.76 7.67 -9.48
C LYS A 37 10.33 7.16 -9.52
N LEU A 38 9.83 6.70 -8.40
CA LEU A 38 8.47 6.21 -8.22
C LEU A 38 7.73 7.12 -7.25
N GLY A 39 6.56 7.61 -7.66
CA GLY A 39 5.59 8.16 -6.73
C GLY A 39 4.76 7.01 -6.16
N VAL A 40 4.77 6.84 -4.84
CA VAL A 40 4.15 5.71 -4.15
C VAL A 40 3.18 6.20 -3.09
N ASN A 41 1.98 5.60 -3.04
CA ASN A 41 1.07 5.71 -1.91
C ASN A 41 1.18 4.46 -1.04
N TRP A 42 1.37 4.65 0.26
CA TRP A 42 1.65 3.54 1.19
C TRP A 42 0.39 2.81 1.67
N LEU A 43 0.54 1.50 1.89
CA LEU A 43 -0.42 0.67 2.59
C LEU A 43 0.18 0.25 3.94
N TYR A 44 -0.52 0.58 5.01
CA TYR A 44 -0.08 0.31 6.37
C TYR A 44 -0.53 -1.06 6.83
N GLN A 45 0.36 -1.79 7.50
CA GLN A 45 -0.03 -3.01 8.21
C GLN A 45 -0.73 -2.65 9.53
N PRO A 46 -1.55 -3.54 10.10
CA PRO A 46 -2.21 -3.32 11.38
C PRO A 46 -1.24 -2.96 12.52
N ALA A 47 -0.03 -3.51 12.51
CA ALA A 47 1.01 -3.20 13.48
C ALA A 47 1.48 -1.72 13.43
N ASP A 48 1.35 -1.06 12.29
CA ASP A 48 1.86 0.30 12.06
C ASP A 48 0.80 1.39 12.26
N VAL A 49 -0.45 1.00 12.54
CA VAL A 49 -1.58 1.92 12.67
C VAL A 49 -1.75 2.36 14.12
N LYS A 50 -1.76 3.68 14.35
CA LYS A 50 -1.94 4.31 15.68
C LYS A 50 -3.43 4.50 16.02
N PHE A 51 -4.27 3.50 15.70
CA PHE A 51 -5.69 3.49 16.01
C PHE A 51 -6.01 2.25 16.86
N LYS A 52 -6.70 2.45 17.99
CA LYS A 52 -7.06 1.38 18.92
C LYS A 52 -8.52 0.98 18.72
N GLY A 53 -8.87 -0.25 19.07
CA GLY A 53 -10.27 -0.70 19.11
C GLY A 53 -10.80 -1.33 17.83
N PHE A 54 -9.93 -1.89 16.98
CA PHE A 54 -10.37 -2.72 15.85
C PHE A 54 -9.60 -4.03 15.83
N LEU A 55 -10.25 -5.06 15.30
CA LEU A 55 -9.60 -6.32 14.94
C LEU A 55 -9.30 -6.28 13.44
N SER A 56 -8.09 -6.66 13.06
CA SER A 56 -7.72 -6.84 11.65
C SER A 56 -7.83 -8.30 11.26
N ALA A 57 -8.30 -8.56 10.04
CA ALA A 57 -8.19 -9.88 9.45
C ALA A 57 -6.70 -10.21 9.13
N PRO A 58 -6.34 -11.49 9.01
CA PRO A 58 -5.05 -11.87 8.45
C PRO A 58 -4.83 -11.22 7.07
N ASN A 59 -3.60 -10.82 6.76
CA ASN A 59 -3.20 -10.19 5.50
C ASN A 59 -3.94 -8.87 5.19
N GLU A 60 -4.60 -8.25 6.18
CA GLU A 60 -5.24 -6.95 5.98
C GLU A 60 -4.17 -5.84 5.93
N VAL A 61 -4.36 -4.88 5.03
CA VAL A 61 -3.57 -3.66 4.90
C VAL A 61 -4.50 -2.46 4.70
N PHE A 62 -4.00 -1.27 4.99
CA PHE A 62 -4.79 -0.05 4.95
C PHE A 62 -4.19 0.96 3.99
N TYR A 63 -4.92 1.30 2.94
CA TYR A 63 -4.51 2.34 2.01
C TYR A 63 -4.37 3.68 2.74
N SER A 64 -3.35 4.46 2.40
CA SER A 64 -3.20 5.82 2.90
C SER A 64 -2.94 6.80 1.76
N PHE A 65 -3.33 8.06 1.97
CA PHE A 65 -2.94 9.17 1.11
C PHE A 65 -1.49 9.61 1.33
N HIS A 66 -0.78 8.98 2.27
CA HIS A 66 0.65 9.21 2.46
C HIS A 66 1.41 8.83 1.19
N ARG A 67 1.93 9.86 0.52
CA ARG A 67 2.70 9.74 -0.71
C ARG A 67 4.16 10.07 -0.45
N ASN A 68 5.05 9.29 -1.04
CA ASN A 68 6.47 9.63 -1.16
C ASN A 68 6.94 9.47 -2.61
N GLU A 69 8.00 10.20 -2.94
CA GLU A 69 8.83 9.92 -4.10
C GLU A 69 10.04 9.10 -3.62
N ILE A 70 10.27 7.94 -4.22
CA ILE A 70 11.36 7.02 -3.86
C ILE A 70 12.12 6.56 -5.10
N SER A 71 13.36 6.10 -4.93
CA SER A 71 14.09 5.42 -6.00
C SER A 71 13.50 4.03 -6.25
N ALA A 72 13.41 3.62 -7.52
CA ALA A 72 13.06 2.26 -7.89
C ALA A 72 14.06 1.21 -7.36
N ALA A 73 15.27 1.63 -6.93
CA ALA A 73 16.24 0.77 -6.27
C ALA A 73 15.72 0.14 -4.98
N PHE A 74 14.74 0.76 -4.30
CA PHE A 74 14.12 0.20 -3.09
C PHE A 74 13.06 -0.86 -3.37
N LEU A 75 12.72 -1.13 -4.64
CA LEU A 75 11.72 -2.13 -4.97
C LEU A 75 12.26 -3.55 -4.74
N LEU A 76 11.59 -4.31 -3.87
CA LEU A 76 11.95 -5.70 -3.57
C LEU A 76 11.26 -6.69 -4.51
N HIS A 77 9.93 -6.68 -4.54
CA HIS A 77 9.14 -7.53 -5.42
C HIS A 77 7.70 -7.00 -5.57
N PRO A 78 7.05 -7.20 -6.73
CA PRO A 78 5.61 -6.98 -6.87
C PRO A 78 4.81 -7.82 -5.87
N CYS A 79 3.65 -7.34 -5.46
CA CYS A 79 2.72 -8.08 -4.61
C CYS A 79 1.27 -7.83 -5.04
N LYS A 80 0.35 -8.73 -4.65
CA LYS A 80 -1.07 -8.59 -4.94
C LYS A 80 -1.80 -8.00 -3.73
N VAL A 81 -2.57 -6.95 -3.97
CA VAL A 81 -3.48 -6.36 -2.99
C VAL A 81 -4.87 -6.32 -3.60
N ALA A 82 -5.83 -6.99 -2.97
CA ALA A 82 -7.23 -6.95 -3.36
C ALA A 82 -7.95 -5.81 -2.64
N PHE A 83 -8.48 -4.85 -3.40
CA PHE A 83 -9.32 -3.77 -2.87
C PHE A 83 -10.77 -4.24 -2.86
N LEU A 84 -11.31 -4.45 -1.67
CA LEU A 84 -12.62 -5.07 -1.47
C LEU A 84 -13.55 -4.14 -0.68
N ARG A 85 -14.85 -4.26 -0.95
CA ARG A 85 -15.89 -3.62 -0.14
C ARG A 85 -16.05 -4.35 1.20
N LYS A 86 -16.69 -3.67 2.16
CA LYS A 86 -17.08 -4.27 3.45
C LYS A 86 -17.95 -5.51 3.22
N GLY A 87 -17.66 -6.59 3.96
CA GLY A 87 -18.40 -7.85 3.88
C GLY A 87 -18.02 -8.75 2.70
N ILE A 88 -17.12 -8.32 1.81
CA ILE A 88 -16.59 -9.17 0.74
C ILE A 88 -15.31 -9.85 1.20
N GLU A 89 -15.27 -11.18 1.03
CA GLU A 89 -14.12 -12.03 1.33
C GLU A 89 -13.41 -12.45 0.04
N LEU A 90 -12.12 -12.77 0.16
CA LEU A 90 -11.40 -13.38 -0.94
C LEU A 90 -11.81 -14.85 -1.08
N PRO A 91 -11.94 -15.36 -2.30
CA PRO A 91 -12.02 -16.79 -2.53
C PRO A 91 -10.87 -17.53 -1.85
N PRO A 92 -11.11 -18.73 -1.29
CA PRO A 92 -10.06 -19.57 -0.73
C PRO A 92 -8.95 -19.84 -1.75
N GLY A 93 -7.70 -19.92 -1.28
CA GLY A 93 -6.54 -20.21 -2.13
C GLY A 93 -5.92 -19.02 -2.85
N ILE A 94 -6.51 -17.81 -2.75
CA ILE A 94 -5.87 -16.59 -3.25
C ILE A 94 -4.89 -16.04 -2.21
N SER A 95 -3.60 -16.12 -2.51
CA SER A 95 -2.55 -15.47 -1.71
C SER A 95 -2.40 -14.00 -2.14
N SER A 96 -3.08 -13.12 -1.40
CA SER A 96 -2.97 -11.67 -1.56
C SER A 96 -3.27 -10.93 -0.26
N PHE A 97 -2.76 -9.72 -0.13
CA PHE A 97 -3.21 -8.78 0.89
C PHE A 97 -4.64 -8.30 0.57
N VAL A 98 -5.35 -7.85 1.60
CA VAL A 98 -6.70 -7.32 1.49
C VAL A 98 -6.74 -5.89 2.01
N CYS A 99 -7.20 -4.97 1.17
CA CYS A 99 -7.45 -3.58 1.54
C CYS A 99 -8.95 -3.30 1.52
N ARG A 100 -9.55 -3.04 2.68
CA ARG A 100 -10.96 -2.62 2.80
C ARG A 100 -11.12 -1.22 3.36
N ARG A 101 -10.06 -0.67 3.94
CA ARG A 101 -10.10 0.55 4.73
C ARG A 101 -8.98 1.51 4.34
N VAL A 102 -9.25 2.79 4.51
CA VAL A 102 -8.32 3.91 4.35
C VAL A 102 -7.84 4.33 5.73
N TYR A 103 -6.53 4.38 5.92
CA TYR A 103 -5.90 4.95 7.11
C TYR A 103 -5.57 6.42 6.89
N ASP A 104 -6.36 7.25 7.57
CA ASP A 104 -6.09 8.66 7.78
C ASP A 104 -5.08 8.81 8.92
N ARG A 105 -3.83 9.04 8.55
CA ARG A 105 -2.72 9.22 9.49
C ARG A 105 -2.84 10.48 10.32
N SER A 106 -3.38 11.55 9.74
CA SER A 106 -3.47 12.87 10.36
C SER A 106 -4.46 12.83 11.52
N ASN A 107 -5.63 12.24 11.29
CA ASN A 107 -6.67 12.11 12.31
C ASN A 107 -6.61 10.80 13.10
N LYS A 108 -5.70 9.89 12.72
CA LYS A 108 -5.54 8.54 13.30
C LYS A 108 -6.85 7.74 13.24
N ARG A 109 -7.51 7.75 12.07
CA ARG A 109 -8.80 7.08 11.82
C ARG A 109 -8.71 6.05 10.71
N LEU A 110 -9.55 5.04 10.80
CA LEU A 110 -9.80 4.08 9.72
C LEU A 110 -11.20 4.30 9.17
N TRP A 111 -11.29 4.51 7.86
CA TRP A 111 -12.54 4.64 7.12
C TRP A 111 -12.70 3.45 6.20
N TRP A 112 -13.92 3.00 5.92
CA TRP A 112 -14.11 2.04 4.84
C TRP A 112 -13.85 2.70 3.49
N LEU A 113 -13.35 1.92 2.52
CA LEU A 113 -13.20 2.39 1.12
C LEU A 113 -14.53 2.82 0.49
N THR A 114 -15.66 2.46 1.09
CA THR A 114 -17.00 2.83 0.66
C THR A 114 -17.56 4.05 1.39
N ASP A 115 -16.88 4.53 2.44
CA ASP A 115 -17.32 5.73 3.16
C ASP A 115 -17.08 6.96 2.26
N LYS A 116 -17.97 7.94 2.28
CA LYS A 116 -17.78 9.16 1.46
C LYS A 116 -16.82 10.15 2.09
N ASP A 117 -16.57 10.01 3.39
CA ASP A 117 -15.96 11.04 4.23
C ASP A 117 -14.43 10.97 4.31
N TYR A 118 -13.79 10.02 3.61
CA TYR A 118 -12.33 9.89 3.61
C TYR A 118 -11.63 10.77 2.55
N ILE A 119 -12.37 11.34 1.60
CA ILE A 119 -11.86 12.33 0.62
C ILE A 119 -12.22 13.70 1.18
N ASN A 120 -11.26 14.35 1.84
CA ASN A 120 -11.37 15.73 2.32
C ASN A 120 -10.23 16.54 1.70
#